data_AF-A0A0Q7A350-F1
#
_entry.id   AF-A0A0Q7A350-F1
#
_cell.length_a   1.000
_cell.length_b   1.000
_cell.length_c   1.000
_cell.angle_alpha   90.00
_cell.angle_beta   90.00
_cell.angle_gamma   90.00
#
_symmetry.space_group_name_H-M   'P 1'
#
loop_
_entity.id
_entity.type
_entity.pdbx_description
1 polymer ?
#
loop_
_entity_poly.entity_id
_entity_poly.type
_entity_poly.pdbx_seq_one_letter_code
_entity_poly.pdbx_strand_id
1 'polypeptide(L)'
;MTSFARLVSAAALFVLPLSSTASASSDDAWDEFAKDVAAKCTALAEGRIEEPKVVVDPFGTESYGMAILTGKAVGADATVSSICVYDKKSQTAEIGGELPADQVTITVP
;
A
#
# COMPACT_ATOMS: atom_id res chain seq x y z
N MET A 1 -11.78 69.84 24.55
CA MET A 1 -10.35 69.48 24.42
C MET A 1 -10.02 68.53 25.59
N THR A 2 -9.24 67.48 25.34
CA THR A 2 -8.79 66.39 26.23
C THR A 2 -9.81 65.29 26.62
N SER A 3 -9.70 64.12 26.00
CA SER A 3 -9.00 62.99 26.63
C SER A 3 -8.81 61.82 25.66
N PHE A 4 -7.55 61.53 25.37
CA PHE A 4 -7.08 60.29 24.76
C PHE A 4 -7.27 59.16 25.78
N ALA A 5 -8.11 58.19 25.48
CA ALA A 5 -8.07 56.87 26.13
C ALA A 5 -8.00 55.81 25.03
N ARG A 6 -6.79 55.29 24.84
CA ARG A 6 -6.46 54.22 23.91
C ARG A 6 -7.24 52.95 24.30
N LEU A 7 -8.26 52.59 23.54
CA LEU A 7 -8.87 51.26 23.58
C LEU A 7 -8.10 50.35 22.61
N VAL A 8 -7.07 49.69 23.12
CA VAL A 8 -6.46 48.53 22.45
C VAL A 8 -7.26 47.30 22.89
N SER A 9 -8.29 46.93 22.11
CA SER A 9 -8.97 45.65 22.26
C SER A 9 -8.12 44.57 21.60
N ALA A 10 -7.38 43.82 22.41
CA ALA A 10 -6.64 42.64 21.98
C ALA A 10 -7.62 41.53 21.59
N ALA A 11 -7.81 41.31 20.28
CA ALA A 11 -8.50 40.14 19.76
C ALA A 11 -7.56 38.93 19.86
N ALA A 12 -7.66 38.18 20.96
CA ALA A 12 -6.96 36.90 21.10
C ALA A 12 -7.64 35.86 20.20
N LEU A 13 -7.07 35.62 19.01
CA LEU A 13 -7.39 34.43 18.21
C LEU A 13 -6.92 33.19 18.97
N PHE A 14 -7.86 32.47 19.60
CA PHE A 14 -7.65 31.12 20.08
C PHE A 14 -7.50 30.19 18.87
N VAL A 15 -6.26 29.91 18.46
CA VAL A 15 -5.95 28.82 17.54
C VAL A 15 -6.03 27.53 18.33
N LEU A 16 -7.18 26.86 18.29
CA LEU A 16 -7.34 25.50 18.81
C LEU A 16 -6.47 24.57 17.95
N PRO A 17 -5.47 23.86 18.52
CA PRO A 17 -4.79 22.82 17.79
C PRO A 17 -5.81 21.71 17.52
N LEU A 18 -6.15 21.53 16.24
CA LEU A 18 -6.78 20.29 15.78
C LEU A 18 -5.72 19.21 15.98
N SER A 19 -5.77 18.56 17.14
CA SER A 19 -5.03 17.35 17.42
C SER A 19 -5.52 16.30 16.44
N SER A 20 -4.89 16.22 15.28
CA SER A 20 -5.01 15.07 14.40
C SER A 20 -4.65 13.86 15.25
N THR A 21 -5.65 13.07 15.60
CA THR A 21 -5.43 11.76 16.20
C THR A 21 -4.63 10.98 15.17
N ALA A 22 -3.31 10.92 15.38
CA ALA A 22 -2.47 9.98 14.68
C ALA A 22 -2.96 8.60 15.12
N SER A 23 -3.92 8.05 14.39
CA SER A 23 -4.27 6.65 14.49
C SER A 23 -3.01 5.91 14.07
N ALA A 24 -2.21 5.49 15.05
CA ALA A 24 -1.24 4.45 14.84
C ALA A 24 -2.04 3.31 14.19
N SER A 25 -1.69 2.96 12.95
CA SER A 25 -2.37 1.88 12.26
C SER A 25 -2.29 0.64 13.16
N SER A 26 -3.44 0.19 13.63
CA SER A 26 -3.53 -0.97 14.52
C SER A 26 -3.15 -2.23 13.77
N ASP A 27 -2.73 -3.28 14.48
CA ASP A 27 -2.37 -4.57 13.89
C ASP A 27 -3.48 -5.09 12.95
N ASP A 28 -4.76 -4.91 13.33
CA ASP A 28 -5.91 -5.27 12.50
C ASP A 28 -5.96 -4.55 11.14
N ALA A 29 -5.58 -3.27 11.09
CA ALA A 29 -5.61 -2.48 9.87
C ALA A 29 -4.49 -2.91 8.90
N TRP A 30 -3.35 -3.36 9.43
CA TRP A 30 -2.26 -3.93 8.63
C TRP A 30 -2.63 -5.29 8.05
N ASP A 31 -3.33 -6.12 8.82
CA ASP A 31 -3.83 -7.42 8.37
C ASP A 31 -4.87 -7.30 7.25
N GLU A 32 -5.82 -6.37 7.38
CA GLU A 32 -6.81 -6.10 6.33
C GLU A 32 -6.15 -5.57 5.06
N PHE A 33 -5.18 -4.67 5.20
CA PHE A 33 -4.39 -4.17 4.08
C PHE A 33 -3.66 -5.30 3.35
N ALA A 34 -2.94 -6.16 4.07
CA ALA A 34 -2.21 -7.27 3.47
C ALA A 34 -3.16 -8.24 2.73
N LYS A 35 -4.34 -8.52 3.29
CA LYS A 35 -5.38 -9.34 2.64
C LYS A 35 -5.89 -8.70 1.35
N ASP A 36 -6.14 -7.39 1.35
CA ASP A 36 -6.62 -6.69 0.15
C ASP A 36 -5.57 -6.67 -0.97
N VAL A 37 -4.30 -6.42 -0.62
CA VAL A 37 -3.18 -6.52 -1.57
C VAL A 37 -3.09 -7.94 -2.14
N ALA A 38 -3.07 -8.97 -1.28
CA ALA A 38 -3.00 -10.36 -1.72
C ALA A 38 -4.16 -10.73 -2.65
N ALA A 39 -5.39 -10.37 -2.30
CA ALA A 39 -6.58 -10.68 -3.08
C ALA A 39 -6.54 -10.05 -4.47
N LYS A 40 -6.25 -8.74 -4.57
CA LYS A 40 -6.22 -8.03 -5.85
C LYS A 40 -5.05 -8.49 -6.73
N CYS A 41 -3.89 -8.75 -6.14
CA CYS A 41 -2.74 -9.27 -6.86
C CYS A 41 -2.99 -10.68 -7.39
N THR A 42 -3.62 -11.55 -6.60
CA THR A 42 -3.97 -12.92 -7.02
C THR A 42 -4.94 -12.90 -8.20
N ALA A 43 -5.98 -12.06 -8.14
CA ALA A 43 -6.95 -11.91 -9.23
C ALA A 43 -6.29 -11.48 -10.55
N LEU A 44 -5.28 -10.61 -10.50
CA LEU A 44 -4.54 -10.17 -11.70
C LEU A 44 -3.59 -11.23 -12.27
N ALA A 45 -3.21 -12.23 -11.48
CA ALA A 45 -2.37 -13.34 -11.91
C ALA A 45 -3.18 -14.52 -12.50
N GLU A 46 -4.51 -14.50 -12.39
CA GLU A 46 -5.37 -15.52 -13.01
C GLU A 46 -5.10 -15.61 -14.52
N GLY A 47 -4.91 -16.84 -15.00
CA GLY A 47 -4.59 -17.09 -16.41
C GLY A 47 -3.15 -16.74 -16.83
N ARG A 48 -2.30 -16.27 -15.90
CA ARG A 48 -0.88 -15.97 -16.14
C ARG A 48 0.04 -16.91 -15.36
N ILE A 49 -0.27 -17.11 -14.09
CA ILE A 49 0.49 -17.99 -13.19
C ILE A 49 -0.49 -19.02 -12.61
N GLU A 50 -0.16 -20.31 -12.74
CA GLU A 50 -0.88 -21.43 -12.13
C GLU A 50 -0.66 -21.39 -10.61
N GLU A 51 -1.76 -21.33 -9.86
CA GLU A 51 -1.78 -21.35 -8.38
C GLU A 51 -0.65 -20.53 -7.73
N PRO A 52 -0.60 -19.19 -7.98
CA PRO A 52 0.53 -18.38 -7.57
C PRO A 52 0.68 -18.37 -6.05
N LYS A 53 1.90 -18.60 -5.56
CA LYS A 53 2.27 -18.24 -4.19
C LYS A 53 2.42 -16.73 -4.12
N VAL A 54 1.68 -16.09 -3.22
CA VAL A 54 1.70 -14.63 -3.05
C VAL A 54 2.38 -14.27 -1.74
N VAL A 55 3.44 -13.47 -1.82
CA VAL A 55 4.15 -12.91 -0.68
C VAL A 55 3.95 -11.41 -0.69
N VAL A 56 3.22 -10.90 0.31
CA VAL A 56 2.97 -9.46 0.46
C VAL A 56 4.10 -8.84 1.28
N ASP A 57 4.61 -7.69 0.81
CA ASP A 57 5.46 -6.83 1.63
C ASP A 57 4.60 -6.23 2.76
N PRO A 58 4.87 -6.56 4.04
CA PRO A 58 4.01 -6.16 5.15
C PRO A 58 3.96 -4.65 5.38
N PHE A 59 4.93 -3.90 4.86
CA PHE A 59 4.98 -2.44 4.97
C PHE A 59 4.60 -1.78 3.64
N GLY A 60 5.09 -2.36 2.55
CA GLY A 60 5.09 -1.74 1.24
C GLY A 60 5.90 -0.45 1.25
N THR A 61 5.40 0.55 0.53
CA THR A 61 5.94 1.91 0.50
C THR A 61 4.92 2.91 1.05
N GLU A 62 5.29 4.17 1.14
CA GLU A 62 4.39 5.26 1.56
C GLU A 62 3.06 5.23 0.79
N SER A 63 3.13 5.08 -0.54
CA SER A 63 1.96 5.19 -1.42
C SER A 63 1.43 3.84 -1.92
N TYR A 64 2.21 2.77 -1.81
CA TYR A 64 1.91 1.49 -2.46
C TYR A 64 2.02 0.29 -1.53
N GLY A 65 1.12 -0.67 -1.68
CA GLY A 65 1.34 -2.06 -1.28
C GLY A 65 2.09 -2.81 -2.37
N MET A 66 2.86 -3.81 -1.98
CA MET A 66 3.64 -4.61 -2.92
C MET A 66 3.49 -6.08 -2.60
N ALA A 67 3.46 -6.91 -3.64
CA ALA A 67 3.50 -8.35 -3.50
C ALA A 67 4.32 -8.98 -4.62
N ILE A 68 4.92 -10.13 -4.32
CA ILE A 68 5.56 -11.00 -5.30
C ILE A 68 4.69 -12.23 -5.47
N LEU A 69 4.41 -12.58 -6.73
CA LEU A 69 3.66 -13.76 -7.11
C LEU A 69 4.59 -14.70 -7.84
N THR A 70 4.72 -15.93 -7.37
CA THR A 70 5.62 -16.92 -7.98
C THR A 70 4.87 -18.23 -8.18
N GLY A 71 5.05 -18.84 -9.35
CA GLY A 71 4.43 -20.11 -9.69
C GLY A 71 4.78 -20.54 -11.10
N LYS A 72 4.09 -21.56 -11.61
CA LYS A 72 4.26 -22.04 -12.98
C LYS A 72 3.51 -21.12 -13.95
N ALA A 73 4.13 -20.71 -15.05
CA ALA A 73 3.46 -19.92 -16.07
C ALA A 73 2.36 -20.73 -16.77
N VAL A 74 1.21 -20.11 -17.04
CA VAL A 74 0.13 -20.75 -17.78
C VAL A 74 0.57 -20.97 -19.23
N GLY A 75 0.47 -22.21 -19.70
CA GLY A 75 0.82 -22.56 -21.09
C GLY A 75 2.32 -22.80 -21.33
N ALA A 76 3.16 -22.76 -20.29
CA ALA A 76 4.57 -23.11 -20.36
C ALA A 76 5.00 -23.96 -19.16
N ASP A 77 6.02 -24.80 -19.34
CA ASP A 77 6.63 -25.56 -18.24
C ASP A 77 7.81 -24.78 -17.64
N ALA A 78 7.52 -23.58 -17.15
CA ALA A 78 8.52 -22.68 -16.57
C ALA A 78 7.97 -22.02 -15.30
N THR A 79 8.82 -21.90 -14.27
CA THR A 79 8.50 -21.08 -13.10
C THR A 79 8.81 -19.62 -13.40
N VAL A 80 7.86 -18.74 -13.09
CA VAL A 80 7.97 -17.29 -13.26
C VAL A 80 7.60 -16.58 -11.97
N SER A 81 8.11 -15.36 -11.82
CA SER A 81 7.69 -14.44 -10.77
C SER A 81 7.20 -13.13 -11.37
N SER A 82 6.20 -12.50 -10.75
CA SER A 82 5.74 -11.17 -11.12
C SER A 82 5.63 -10.30 -9.87
N ILE A 83 5.89 -9.01 -10.06
CA ILE A 83 5.71 -8.00 -9.03
C ILE A 83 4.33 -7.40 -9.22
N CYS A 84 3.56 -7.31 -8.15
CA CYS A 84 2.30 -6.61 -8.09
C CYS A 84 2.45 -5.35 -7.22
N VAL A 85 1.90 -4.25 -7.70
CA VAL A 85 1.90 -2.96 -7.02
C VAL A 85 0.44 -2.55 -6.81
N TYR A 86 0.07 -2.25 -5.56
CA TYR A 86 -1.24 -1.80 -5.16
C TYR A 86 -1.19 -0.32 -4.78
N ASP A 87 -1.92 0.55 -5.46
CA ASP A 87 -2.02 1.96 -5.12
C ASP A 87 -2.98 2.15 -3.93
N LYS A 88 -2.46 2.69 -2.81
CA LYS A 88 -3.23 2.88 -1.57
C LYS A 88 -4.33 3.93 -1.70
N LYS A 89 -4.20 4.86 -2.65
CA LYS A 89 -5.16 5.96 -2.86
C LYS A 89 -6.33 5.53 -3.74
N SER A 90 -6.06 4.83 -4.85
CA SER A 90 -7.11 4.32 -5.74
C SER A 90 -7.62 2.94 -5.37
N GLN A 91 -6.91 2.23 -4.50
CA GLN A 91 -7.17 0.83 -4.12
C GLN A 91 -7.18 -0.12 -5.34
N THR A 92 -6.32 0.17 -6.31
CA THR A 92 -6.16 -0.63 -7.54
C THR A 92 -4.80 -1.30 -7.55
N ALA A 93 -4.74 -2.54 -8.03
CA ALA A 93 -3.49 -3.24 -8.25
C ALA A 93 -3.12 -3.27 -9.73
N GLU A 94 -1.81 -3.34 -9.99
CA GLU A 94 -1.22 -3.58 -11.30
C GLU A 94 -0.18 -4.69 -11.16
N ILE A 95 -0.08 -5.56 -12.16
CA ILE A 95 0.90 -6.64 -12.19
C ILE A 95 1.89 -6.42 -13.33
N GLY A 96 3.17 -6.53 -13.03
CA GLY A 96 4.24 -6.44 -14.00
C GLY A 96 4.30 -7.64 -14.96
N GLY A 97 5.35 -7.66 -15.77
CA GLY A 97 5.68 -8.82 -16.62
C GLY A 97 6.09 -10.04 -15.80
N GLU A 98 6.20 -11.18 -16.49
CA GLU A 98 6.77 -12.40 -15.94
C GLU A 98 8.30 -12.33 -15.96
N LEU A 99 8.92 -12.62 -14.83
CA LEU A 99 10.35 -12.75 -14.65
C LEU A 99 10.68 -14.24 -14.56
N PRO A 100 11.42 -14.80 -15.52
CA PRO A 100 11.76 -16.21 -15.50
C PRO A 100 12.76 -16.54 -14.37
N ALA A 101 12.73 -17.79 -13.93
CA ALA A 101 13.51 -18.26 -12.77
C ALA A 101 15.04 -18.15 -12.95
N ASP A 102 15.55 -18.08 -14.18
CA ASP A 102 16.96 -17.85 -14.48
C ASP A 102 17.41 -16.39 -14.26
N GLN A 103 16.46 -15.45 -14.24
CA GLN A 103 16.71 -14.04 -13.92
C GLN A 103 16.45 -13.74 -12.44
N VAL A 104 15.37 -14.29 -11.87
CA VAL A 104 14.98 -14.05 -10.48
C VAL A 104 14.46 -15.34 -9.84
N THR A 105 15.07 -15.75 -8.73
CA THR A 105 14.59 -16.87 -7.91
C THR A 105 14.04 -16.35 -6.58
N ILE A 106 12.79 -16.70 -6.30
CA ILE A 106 12.12 -16.37 -5.03
C ILE A 106 11.87 -17.67 -4.27
N THR A 107 12.44 -17.79 -3.08
CA THR A 107 12.18 -18.92 -2.19
C THR A 107 11.14 -18.49 -1.17
N VAL A 108 9.92 -19.03 -1.32
CA VAL A 108 8.85 -18.87 -0.33
C VAL A 108 8.91 -20.10 0.60
N PRO A 109 9.22 -19.91 1.90
CA PRO A 109 9.27 -21.00 2.86
C PRO A 109 7.93 -21.72 3.06
#